data_AF-A0A822CVI1-F1
#
_entry.id   AF-A0A822CVI1-F1
#
_cell.length_a   1.000
_cell.length_b   1.000
_cell.length_c   1.000
_cell.angle_alpha   90.00
_cell.angle_beta   90.00
_cell.angle_gamma   90.00
#
_symmetry.space_group_name_H-M   'P 1'
#
loop_
_entity.id
_entity.type
_entity.pdbx_description
1 polymer ?
#
loop_
_entity_poly.entity_id
_entity_poly.type
_entity_poly.pdbx_seq_one_letter_code
_entity_poly.pdbx_strand_id
1 'polypeptide(L)'
;GWLVDFINRFGDLGGFDKLLTRFTSPENKLTISIVIALLKPWGLCYEYLTQSTIKKYFAPIIEFVPQYLNQLAENEFKVEAKTESKSDTLSAVIKWLRHLASRLPDNDKACRDLDELRLKMVLRLLQTNSFSSKMNALNELHKLIPSLSPIHRSTINRLDDNEGLTPEKFIKWIQDHEILDIVLRDCLHQPQYVEKLERILRFMIKEQALSRN
;
A
#
# COMPACT_ATOMS: atom_id res chain seq x y z
N GLY A 1 -24.57 -16.76 7.19
CA GLY A 1 -23.77 -17.22 6.05
C GLY A 1 -22.37 -17.39 6.57
N TRP A 2 -21.72 -18.53 6.34
CA TRP A 2 -20.70 -19.06 7.28
C TRP A 2 -19.60 -18.07 7.70
N LEU A 3 -19.09 -17.26 6.78
CA LEU A 3 -18.10 -16.21 7.08
C LEU A 3 -18.66 -15.10 7.99
N VAL A 4 -19.87 -14.62 7.73
CA VAL A 4 -20.57 -13.63 8.58
C VAL A 4 -20.80 -14.22 9.98
N ASP A 5 -21.15 -15.50 10.07
CA ASP A 5 -21.40 -16.16 11.35
C ASP A 5 -20.10 -16.24 12.19
N PHE A 6 -18.96 -16.49 11.54
CA PHE A 6 -17.65 -16.41 12.20
C PHE A 6 -17.26 -14.98 12.62
N ILE A 7 -17.51 -13.99 11.77
CA ILE A 7 -17.22 -12.58 12.08
C ILE A 7 -18.05 -12.13 13.28
N ASN A 8 -19.34 -12.47 13.31
CA ASN A 8 -20.23 -12.17 14.43
C ASN A 8 -19.74 -12.88 15.69
N ARG A 9 -19.42 -14.18 15.60
CA ARG A 9 -18.90 -14.93 16.75
C ARG A 9 -17.59 -14.35 17.29
N PHE A 10 -16.70 -13.87 16.41
CA PHE A 10 -15.49 -13.16 16.82
C PHE A 10 -15.82 -11.89 17.58
N GLY A 11 -16.80 -11.11 17.10
CA GLY A 11 -17.31 -9.92 17.79
C GLY A 11 -17.93 -10.22 19.15
N ASP A 12 -18.80 -11.24 19.24
CA ASP A 12 -19.47 -11.66 20.48
C ASP A 12 -18.48 -12.07 21.58
N LEU A 13 -17.32 -12.59 21.18
CA LEU A 13 -16.24 -12.98 22.08
C LEU A 13 -15.30 -11.80 22.44
N GLY A 14 -15.68 -10.56 22.09
CA GLY A 14 -14.88 -9.35 22.30
C GLY A 14 -13.62 -9.29 21.43
N GLY A 15 -13.59 -10.03 20.32
CA GLY A 15 -12.43 -10.13 19.45
C GLY A 15 -12.03 -8.78 18.85
N PHE A 16 -12.99 -7.94 18.49
CA PHE A 16 -12.70 -6.61 17.92
C PHE A 16 -12.07 -5.66 18.94
N ASP A 17 -12.53 -5.68 20.20
CA ASP A 17 -11.92 -4.90 21.27
C ASP A 17 -10.48 -5.35 21.54
N LYS A 18 -10.23 -6.67 21.55
CA LYS A 18 -8.88 -7.24 21.70
C LYS A 18 -7.98 -6.88 20.52
N LEU A 19 -8.52 -6.92 19.30
CA LEU A 19 -7.81 -6.51 18.08
C LEU A 19 -7.38 -5.05 18.17
N LEU A 20 -8.32 -4.14 18.47
CA LEU A 20 -8.04 -2.72 18.61
C LEU A 20 -7.01 -2.44 19.72
N THR A 21 -7.18 -3.09 20.88
CA THR A 21 -6.23 -2.98 22.01
C THR A 21 -4.82 -3.43 21.61
N ARG A 22 -4.72 -4.45 20.74
CA ARG A 22 -3.43 -4.95 20.27
C ARG A 22 -2.64 -3.92 19.46
N PHE A 23 -3.32 -3.04 18.73
CA PHE A 23 -2.70 -1.95 17.98
C PHE A 23 -2.45 -0.69 18.81
N THR A 24 -3.36 -0.37 19.74
CA THR A 24 -3.39 0.95 20.40
C THR A 24 -2.74 0.98 21.77
N SER A 25 -2.53 -0.17 22.42
CA SER A 25 -1.91 -0.19 23.74
C SER A 25 -0.39 0.05 23.65
N PRO A 26 0.18 1.02 24.40
CA PRO A 26 1.61 1.34 24.38
C PRO A 26 2.52 0.18 24.83
N GLU A 27 1.99 -0.74 25.62
CA GLU A 27 2.74 -1.87 26.19
C GLU A 27 2.97 -3.00 25.16
N ASN A 28 2.21 -2.99 24.06
CA ASN A 28 2.30 -4.02 23.04
C ASN A 28 3.47 -3.76 22.09
N LYS A 29 4.48 -4.63 22.15
CA LYS A 29 5.50 -4.70 21.10
C LYS A 29 4.87 -5.19 19.80
N LEU A 30 4.61 -4.25 18.90
CA LEU A 30 4.09 -4.51 17.57
C LEU A 30 5.26 -4.74 16.61
N THR A 31 5.19 -5.80 15.80
CA THR A 31 6.11 -6.03 14.68
C THR A 31 5.31 -6.01 13.39
N ILE A 32 5.95 -5.74 12.26
CA ILE A 32 5.28 -5.71 10.95
C ILE A 32 4.60 -7.06 10.68
N SER A 33 5.27 -8.18 10.97
CA SER A 33 4.69 -9.52 10.88
C SER A 33 3.39 -9.70 11.70
N ILE A 34 3.30 -9.08 12.88
CA ILE A 34 2.06 -9.08 13.68
C ILE A 34 0.99 -8.19 13.03
N VAL A 35 1.35 -6.99 12.55
CA VAL A 35 0.43 -6.10 11.82
C VAL A 35 -0.23 -6.85 10.66
N ILE A 36 0.58 -7.55 9.88
CA ILE A 36 0.15 -8.34 8.73
C ILE A 36 -0.84 -9.42 9.16
N ALA A 37 -0.47 -10.23 10.16
CA ALA A 37 -1.31 -11.34 10.61
C ALA A 37 -2.66 -10.85 11.14
N LEU A 38 -2.69 -9.70 11.81
CA LEU A 38 -3.89 -9.12 12.39
C LEU A 38 -4.78 -8.42 11.36
N LEU A 39 -4.20 -7.75 10.35
CA LEU A 39 -4.97 -7.03 9.33
C LEU A 39 -5.45 -7.91 8.17
N LYS A 40 -4.68 -8.93 7.80
CA LYS A 40 -4.94 -9.74 6.60
C LYS A 40 -6.38 -10.29 6.53
N PRO A 41 -6.93 -10.91 7.59
CA PRO A 41 -8.29 -11.44 7.52
C PRO A 41 -9.31 -10.37 7.13
N TRP A 42 -9.21 -9.19 7.76
CA TRP A 42 -10.15 -8.09 7.60
C TRP A 42 -10.00 -7.37 6.27
N GLY A 43 -8.78 -7.22 5.77
CA GLY A 43 -8.55 -6.68 4.43
C GLY A 43 -9.10 -7.56 3.31
N LEU A 44 -9.23 -8.87 3.56
CA LEU A 44 -9.78 -9.85 2.61
C LEU A 44 -11.31 -10.01 2.74
N CYS A 45 -11.90 -9.78 3.92
CA CYS A 45 -13.33 -9.90 4.16
C CYS A 45 -14.04 -8.58 4.47
N TYR A 46 -13.44 -7.43 4.13
CA TYR A 46 -13.93 -6.10 4.47
C TYR A 46 -15.37 -5.82 4.01
N GLU A 47 -15.83 -6.44 2.92
CA GLU A 47 -17.20 -6.32 2.39
C GLU A 47 -18.26 -6.88 3.34
N TYR A 48 -17.89 -7.82 4.22
CA TYR A 48 -18.77 -8.46 5.19
C TYR A 48 -18.87 -7.72 6.52
N LEU A 49 -18.08 -6.65 6.71
CA LEU A 49 -18.11 -5.82 7.91
C LEU A 49 -19.14 -4.71 7.76
N THR A 50 -19.89 -4.43 8.83
CA THR A 50 -20.77 -3.27 8.88
C THR A 50 -19.95 -1.98 8.99
N GLN A 51 -20.47 -0.87 8.45
CA GLN A 51 -19.82 0.44 8.59
C GLN A 51 -19.61 0.84 10.06
N SER A 52 -20.55 0.49 10.94
CA SER A 52 -20.43 0.73 12.38
C SER A 52 -19.24 -0.02 13.00
N THR A 53 -19.02 -1.27 12.60
CA THR A 53 -17.88 -2.09 13.05
C THR A 53 -16.56 -1.50 12.54
N ILE A 54 -16.50 -1.12 11.26
CA ILE A 54 -15.30 -0.50 10.68
C ILE A 54 -15.00 0.82 11.37
N LYS A 55 -16.01 1.69 11.55
CA LYS A 55 -15.85 2.99 12.20
C LYS A 55 -15.37 2.86 13.64
N LYS A 56 -15.93 1.90 14.40
CA LYS A 56 -15.60 1.72 15.82
C LYS A 56 -14.21 1.10 16.02
N TYR A 57 -13.87 0.06 15.27
CA TYR A 57 -12.70 -0.76 15.57
C TYR A 57 -11.54 -0.60 14.60
N PHE A 58 -11.81 -0.26 13.34
CA PHE A 58 -10.78 -0.18 12.30
C PHE A 58 -10.37 1.25 11.97
N ALA A 59 -11.23 2.25 12.15
CA ALA A 59 -10.82 3.65 11.94
C ALA A 59 -9.59 4.04 12.80
N PRO A 60 -9.50 3.71 14.10
CA PRO A 60 -8.30 3.99 14.87
C PRO A 60 -7.06 3.23 14.36
N ILE A 61 -7.25 2.02 13.81
CA ILE A 61 -6.16 1.22 13.23
C ILE A 61 -5.68 1.83 11.91
N ILE A 62 -6.61 2.34 11.09
CA ILE A 62 -6.33 3.06 9.84
C ILE A 62 -5.55 4.35 10.11
N GLU A 63 -5.78 5.01 11.25
CA GLU A 63 -5.00 6.18 11.67
C GLU A 63 -3.62 5.79 12.23
N PHE A 64 -3.56 4.73 13.03
CA PHE A 64 -2.34 4.31 13.73
C PHE A 64 -1.30 3.66 12.82
N VAL A 65 -1.70 2.70 11.96
CA VAL A 65 -0.75 1.88 11.19
C VAL A 65 0.10 2.72 10.23
N PRO A 66 -0.43 3.74 9.51
CA PRO A 66 0.38 4.66 8.72
C PRO A 66 1.49 5.35 9.52
N GLN A 67 1.22 5.75 10.76
CA GLN A 67 2.22 6.38 11.63
C GLN A 67 3.31 5.39 12.02
N TYR A 68 2.90 4.18 12.41
CA TYR A 68 3.81 3.07 12.70
C TYR A 68 4.72 2.75 11.51
N LEU A 69 4.16 2.61 10.30
CA LEU A 69 4.93 2.32 9.08
C LEU A 69 5.92 3.44 8.72
N ASN A 70 5.58 4.69 8.99
CA ASN A 70 6.48 5.84 8.78
C ASN A 70 7.68 5.83 9.73
N GLN A 71 7.51 5.29 10.95
CA GLN A 71 8.55 5.24 11.98
C GLN A 71 9.51 4.06 11.84
N LEU A 72 9.17 3.06 11.02
CA LEU A 72 10.04 1.91 10.77
C LEU A 72 11.41 2.35 10.28
N ALA A 73 12.48 1.81 10.86
CA ALA A 73 13.85 2.12 10.46
C ALA A 73 14.26 1.31 9.21
N GLU A 74 15.24 1.79 8.44
CA GLU A 74 15.68 1.14 7.18
C GLU A 74 16.12 -0.33 7.35
N ASN A 75 16.63 -0.70 8.52
CA ASN A 75 17.02 -2.07 8.86
C ASN A 75 15.82 -3.01 9.04
N GLU A 76 14.66 -2.50 9.45
CA GLU A 76 13.44 -3.30 9.58
C GLU A 76 12.86 -3.68 8.20
N PHE A 77 13.11 -2.88 7.16
CA PHE A 77 12.85 -3.26 5.76
C PHE A 77 13.73 -4.42 5.30
N LYS A 78 14.94 -4.59 5.87
CA LYS A 78 15.93 -5.60 5.46
C LYS A 78 15.71 -6.97 6.13
N VAL A 79 15.33 -7.00 7.41
CA VAL A 79 15.11 -8.25 8.15
C VAL A 79 13.96 -9.06 7.56
N GLU A 80 13.00 -8.39 6.94
CA GLU A 80 11.83 -9.02 6.32
C GLU A 80 12.04 -9.41 4.84
N ALA A 81 13.09 -8.90 4.18
CA ALA A 81 13.39 -9.16 2.76
C ALA A 81 14.12 -10.49 2.49
N LYS A 82 14.39 -11.32 3.51
CA LYS A 82 15.09 -12.62 3.35
C LYS A 82 14.22 -13.73 2.73
N THR A 83 12.95 -13.47 2.46
CA THR A 83 12.04 -14.37 1.75
C THR A 83 11.31 -13.55 0.68
N GLU A 84 11.44 -13.93 -0.59
CA GLU A 84 10.87 -13.21 -1.75
C GLU A 84 9.36 -12.90 -1.63
N SER A 85 8.64 -13.64 -0.77
CA SER A 85 7.21 -13.47 -0.52
C SER A 85 6.81 -12.29 0.39
N LYS A 86 7.75 -11.58 1.02
CA LYS A 86 7.44 -10.62 2.10
C LYS A 86 7.43 -9.14 1.72
N SER A 87 8.00 -8.71 0.60
CA SER A 87 7.89 -7.30 0.18
C SER A 87 6.52 -6.94 -0.38
N ASP A 88 5.78 -7.93 -0.88
CA ASP A 88 4.34 -7.79 -1.18
C ASP A 88 3.55 -7.40 0.07
N THR A 89 4.10 -7.59 1.27
CA THR A 89 3.32 -7.50 2.50
C THR A 89 3.11 -6.09 3.03
N LEU A 90 4.04 -5.15 2.83
CA LEU A 90 3.79 -3.73 3.17
C LEU A 90 2.72 -3.14 2.25
N SER A 91 2.83 -3.40 0.95
CA SER A 91 1.83 -3.01 -0.04
C SER A 91 0.47 -3.68 0.23
N ALA A 92 0.48 -4.94 0.67
CA ALA A 92 -0.74 -5.64 1.08
C ALA A 92 -1.37 -5.00 2.33
N VAL A 93 -0.57 -4.61 3.33
CA VAL A 93 -1.07 -3.90 4.52
C VAL A 93 -1.76 -2.60 4.10
N ILE A 94 -1.11 -1.77 3.28
CA ILE A 94 -1.71 -0.50 2.82
C ILE A 94 -2.98 -0.76 2.01
N LYS A 95 -2.97 -1.79 1.14
CA LYS A 95 -4.15 -2.20 0.37
C LYS A 95 -5.31 -2.63 1.27
N TRP A 96 -5.05 -3.42 2.31
CA TRP A 96 -6.07 -3.86 3.27
C TRP A 96 -6.64 -2.69 4.07
N LEU A 97 -5.80 -1.76 4.50
CA LEU A 97 -6.27 -0.53 5.14
C LEU A 97 -7.14 0.30 4.20
N ARG A 98 -6.76 0.42 2.92
CA ARG A 98 -7.55 1.13 1.91
C ARG A 98 -8.91 0.47 1.69
N HIS A 99 -8.98 -0.85 1.61
CA HIS A 99 -10.25 -1.58 1.52
C HIS A 99 -11.17 -1.30 2.72
N LEU A 100 -10.61 -1.24 3.92
CA LEU A 100 -11.39 -0.92 5.12
C LEU A 100 -11.84 0.55 5.11
N ALA A 101 -10.93 1.47 4.76
CA ALA A 101 -11.22 2.91 4.69
C ALA A 101 -12.31 3.23 3.67
N SER A 102 -12.31 2.59 2.50
CA SER A 102 -13.30 2.86 1.43
C SER A 102 -14.74 2.49 1.81
N ARG A 103 -14.95 1.76 2.90
CA ARG A 103 -16.29 1.44 3.43
C ARG A 103 -16.86 2.52 4.34
N LEU A 104 -16.07 3.49 4.77
CA LEU A 104 -16.52 4.58 5.63
C LEU A 104 -17.10 5.74 4.81
N PRO A 105 -18.11 6.45 5.34
CA PRO A 105 -18.44 7.79 4.82
C PRO A 105 -17.25 8.73 5.08
N ASP A 106 -17.03 9.70 4.19
CA ASP A 106 -15.94 10.69 4.27
C ASP A 106 -14.52 10.09 4.18
N ASN A 107 -14.37 9.00 3.40
CA ASN A 107 -13.11 8.27 3.29
C ASN A 107 -12.03 8.94 2.43
N ASP A 108 -12.34 10.04 1.73
CA ASP A 108 -11.45 10.68 0.75
C ASP A 108 -10.07 10.98 1.31
N LYS A 109 -10.03 11.60 2.49
CA LYS A 109 -8.76 11.96 3.14
C LYS A 109 -7.96 10.70 3.49
N ALA A 110 -8.58 9.72 4.14
CA ALA A 110 -7.89 8.50 4.56
C ALA A 110 -7.37 7.71 3.35
N CYS A 111 -8.17 7.60 2.27
CA CYS A 111 -7.77 6.94 1.04
C CYS A 111 -6.59 7.67 0.36
N ARG A 112 -6.62 9.01 0.29
CA ARG A 112 -5.50 9.81 -0.24
C ARG A 112 -4.23 9.66 0.60
N ASP A 113 -4.35 9.75 1.93
CA ASP A 113 -3.22 9.59 2.86
C ASP A 113 -2.57 8.19 2.70
N LEU A 114 -3.38 7.15 2.46
CA LEU A 114 -2.89 5.79 2.21
C LEU A 114 -2.22 5.63 0.83
N ASP A 115 -2.70 6.32 -0.21
CA ASP A 115 -2.05 6.33 -1.52
C ASP A 115 -0.69 7.03 -1.46
N GLU A 116 -0.61 8.16 -0.75
CA GLU A 116 0.66 8.86 -0.51
C GLU A 116 1.63 8.00 0.29
N LEU A 117 1.15 7.33 1.35
CA LEU A 117 1.96 6.40 2.12
C LEU A 117 2.50 5.27 1.23
N ARG A 118 1.69 4.74 0.31
CA ARG A 118 2.13 3.69 -0.62
C ARG A 118 3.29 4.16 -1.48
N LEU A 119 3.16 5.34 -2.10
CA LEU A 119 4.23 5.92 -2.92
C LEU A 119 5.49 6.19 -2.08
N LYS A 120 5.33 6.72 -0.86
CA LYS A 120 6.42 6.93 0.07
C LYS A 120 7.17 5.62 0.41
N MET A 121 6.45 4.51 0.65
CA MET A 121 7.08 3.22 0.90
C MET A 121 7.85 2.70 -0.32
N VAL A 122 7.32 2.90 -1.54
CA VAL A 122 8.01 2.55 -2.78
C VAL A 122 9.31 3.34 -2.94
N LEU A 123 9.28 4.66 -2.71
CA LEU A 123 10.48 5.50 -2.74
C LEU A 123 11.55 5.02 -1.76
N ARG A 124 11.15 4.71 -0.51
CA ARG A 124 12.08 4.20 0.50
C ARG A 124 12.76 2.90 0.04
N LEU A 125 12.01 1.98 -0.56
CA LEU A 125 12.56 0.73 -1.09
C LEU A 125 13.54 0.97 -2.24
N LEU A 126 13.25 1.92 -3.15
CA LEU A 126 14.13 2.31 -4.26
C LEU A 126 15.46 2.93 -3.78
N GLN A 127 15.45 3.64 -2.65
CA GLN A 127 16.62 4.30 -2.09
C GLN A 127 17.55 3.36 -1.31
N THR A 128 17.12 2.12 -1.03
CA THR A 128 17.97 1.14 -0.35
C THR A 128 19.08 0.59 -1.25
N ASN A 129 20.22 0.19 -0.68
CA ASN A 129 21.31 -0.48 -1.42
C ASN A 129 21.02 -1.97 -1.77
N SER A 130 19.76 -2.42 -1.67
CA SER A 130 19.38 -3.82 -1.84
C SER A 130 18.69 -4.04 -3.20
N PHE A 131 19.30 -4.84 -4.07
CA PHE A 131 18.70 -5.21 -5.36
C PHE A 131 17.28 -5.76 -5.21
N SER A 132 17.06 -6.65 -4.24
CA SER A 132 15.73 -7.24 -3.98
C SER A 132 14.70 -6.18 -3.62
N SER A 133 15.07 -5.24 -2.74
CA SER A 133 14.19 -4.13 -2.33
C SER A 133 13.85 -3.21 -3.49
N LYS A 134 14.84 -2.85 -4.33
CA LYS A 134 14.60 -2.04 -5.52
C LYS A 134 13.74 -2.77 -6.55
N MET A 135 13.99 -4.05 -6.79
CA MET A 135 13.19 -4.90 -7.68
C MET A 135 11.73 -4.95 -7.23
N ASN A 136 11.49 -5.09 -5.93
CA ASN A 136 10.14 -5.10 -5.37
C ASN A 136 9.44 -3.75 -5.52
N ALA A 137 10.17 -2.64 -5.34
CA ALA A 137 9.62 -1.31 -5.57
C ALA A 137 9.20 -1.12 -7.04
N LEU A 138 10.02 -1.58 -8.00
CA LEU A 138 9.66 -1.56 -9.42
C LEU A 138 8.42 -2.43 -9.72
N ASN A 139 8.31 -3.60 -9.10
CA ASN A 139 7.11 -4.44 -9.20
C ASN A 139 5.86 -3.71 -8.70
N GLU A 140 5.96 -2.96 -7.61
CA GLU A 140 4.83 -2.16 -7.09
C GLU A 140 4.45 -1.02 -8.04
N LEU A 141 5.42 -0.30 -8.61
CA LEU A 141 5.15 0.71 -9.63
C LEU A 141 4.43 0.09 -10.84
N HIS A 142 4.81 -1.12 -11.26
CA HIS A 142 4.13 -1.84 -12.34
C HIS A 142 2.68 -2.20 -12.03
N LYS A 143 2.37 -2.54 -10.77
CA LYS A 143 0.99 -2.81 -10.33
C LYS A 143 0.14 -1.54 -10.33
N LEU A 144 0.73 -0.37 -10.12
CA LEU A 144 0.05 0.93 -10.14
C LEU A 144 -0.33 1.38 -11.56
N ILE A 145 0.55 1.18 -12.54
CA ILE A 145 0.36 1.69 -13.92
C ILE A 145 -1.00 1.29 -14.54
N PRO A 146 -1.47 0.03 -14.50
CA PRO A 146 -2.75 -0.36 -15.08
C PRO A 146 -3.94 0.40 -14.48
N SER A 147 -3.93 0.65 -13.16
CA SER A 147 -5.00 1.38 -12.48
C SER A 147 -5.07 2.87 -12.86
N LEU A 148 -4.00 3.43 -13.43
CA LEU A 148 -3.97 4.82 -13.90
C LEU A 148 -4.57 4.98 -15.31
N SER A 149 -4.72 3.88 -16.06
CA SER A 149 -5.20 3.94 -17.45
C SER A 149 -6.68 4.36 -17.54
N PRO A 150 -7.05 5.28 -18.46
CA PRO A 150 -8.44 5.73 -18.63
C PRO A 150 -9.42 4.59 -18.94
N ILE A 151 -8.95 3.56 -19.67
CA ILE A 151 -9.74 2.39 -20.09
C ILE A 151 -10.11 1.49 -18.90
N HIS A 152 -9.27 1.41 -17.86
CA HIS A 152 -9.58 0.64 -16.65
C HIS A 152 -10.45 1.41 -15.65
N ARG A 153 -10.38 2.75 -15.65
CA ARG A 153 -11.28 3.59 -14.85
C ARG A 153 -12.77 3.38 -15.21
N SER A 154 -13.08 3.11 -16.48
CA SER A 154 -14.45 2.88 -16.93
C SER A 154 -15.00 1.46 -16.66
N THR A 155 -14.13 0.48 -16.45
CA THR A 155 -14.54 -0.94 -16.38
C THR A 155 -14.51 -1.52 -14.97
N ILE A 156 -13.62 -1.04 -14.08
CA ILE A 156 -13.40 -1.69 -12.79
C ILE A 156 -14.11 -1.01 -11.62
N ASN A 157 -14.35 0.31 -11.59
CA ASN A 157 -15.02 0.94 -10.43
C ASN A 157 -15.85 2.17 -10.82
N ARG A 158 -17.17 1.99 -11.00
CA ARG A 158 -18.15 3.10 -10.92
C ARG A 158 -18.48 3.49 -9.46
N LEU A 159 -17.74 2.96 -8.49
CA LEU A 159 -17.89 3.24 -7.05
C LEU A 159 -16.72 4.04 -6.44
N ASP A 160 -15.62 4.25 -7.19
CA ASP A 160 -14.42 4.97 -6.75
C ASP A 160 -14.25 6.31 -7.52
N ASP A 161 -15.30 7.14 -7.60
CA ASP A 161 -15.18 8.55 -8.01
C ASP A 161 -14.51 9.43 -6.92
N ASN A 162 -13.88 8.81 -5.93
CA ASN A 162 -13.06 9.46 -4.92
C ASN A 162 -11.63 9.60 -5.45
N GLU A 163 -11.37 10.74 -6.10
CA GLU A 163 -10.10 11.43 -6.36
C GLU A 163 -8.77 10.68 -6.04
N GLY A 164 -8.63 9.45 -6.54
CA GLY A 164 -7.49 8.57 -6.26
C GLY A 164 -6.22 9.03 -6.97
N LEU A 165 -5.15 8.24 -6.84
CA LEU A 165 -3.92 8.46 -7.61
C LEU A 165 -4.25 8.54 -9.12
N THR A 166 -3.99 9.70 -9.74
CA THR A 166 -4.18 9.93 -11.18
C THR A 166 -2.85 9.80 -11.94
N PRO A 167 -2.86 9.58 -13.27
CA PRO A 167 -1.64 9.63 -14.08
C PRO A 167 -0.80 10.87 -13.81
N GLU A 168 -1.44 12.04 -13.73
CA GLU A 168 -0.77 13.33 -13.56
C GLU A 168 -0.12 13.44 -12.18
N LYS A 169 -0.83 13.04 -11.11
CA LYS A 169 -0.28 13.00 -9.75
C LYS A 169 0.89 12.01 -9.64
N PHE A 170 0.79 10.85 -10.30
CA PHE A 170 1.86 9.84 -10.30
C PHE A 170 3.10 10.30 -11.08
N ILE A 171 2.92 10.94 -12.24
CA ILE A 171 4.01 11.54 -13.02
C ILE A 171 4.71 12.63 -12.24
N LYS A 172 3.92 13.54 -11.64
CA LYS A 172 4.46 14.61 -10.80
C LYS A 172 5.28 14.04 -9.65
N TRP A 173 4.78 13.00 -8.99
CA TRP A 173 5.52 12.30 -7.95
C TRP A 173 6.84 11.68 -8.46
N ILE A 174 6.84 11.05 -9.64
CA ILE A 174 8.07 10.52 -10.27
C ILE A 174 9.12 11.62 -10.48
N GLN A 175 8.69 12.79 -10.95
CA GLN A 175 9.54 13.94 -11.22
C GLN A 175 10.05 14.60 -9.93
N ASP A 176 9.13 14.93 -9.00
CA ASP A 176 9.43 15.61 -7.73
C ASP A 176 10.39 14.80 -6.84
N HIS A 177 10.46 13.48 -7.01
CA HIS A 177 11.36 12.60 -6.26
C HIS A 177 12.52 12.02 -7.07
N GLU A 178 12.75 12.52 -8.29
CA GLU A 178 13.88 12.13 -9.15
C GLU A 178 13.98 10.59 -9.31
N ILE A 179 12.83 9.91 -9.42
CA ILE A 179 12.78 8.44 -9.39
C ILE A 179 13.64 7.85 -10.52
N LEU A 180 13.67 8.48 -11.69
CA LEU A 180 14.51 8.06 -12.82
C LEU A 180 16.00 8.13 -12.49
N ASP A 181 16.45 9.19 -11.80
CA ASP A 181 17.84 9.30 -11.40
C ASP A 181 18.20 8.26 -10.33
N ILE A 182 17.27 7.92 -9.44
CA ILE A 182 17.49 6.88 -8.43
C ILE A 182 17.66 5.49 -9.08
N VAL A 183 16.80 5.14 -10.03
CA VAL A 183 16.80 3.81 -10.68
C VAL A 183 17.87 3.65 -11.75
N LEU A 184 18.38 4.73 -12.33
CA LEU A 184 19.45 4.68 -13.33
C LEU A 184 20.86 4.63 -12.71
N ARG A 185 21.01 4.90 -11.41
CA ARG A 185 22.32 4.95 -10.74
C ARG A 185 22.96 3.58 -10.51
N ASP A 186 22.17 2.53 -10.34
CA ASP A 186 22.69 1.19 -10.04
C ASP A 186 21.81 0.07 -10.64
N CYS A 187 22.25 -1.18 -10.46
CA CYS A 187 21.53 -2.38 -10.91
C CYS A 187 21.29 -2.52 -12.43
N LEU A 188 21.75 -1.58 -13.27
CA LEU A 188 21.61 -1.64 -14.74
C LEU A 188 22.34 -2.82 -15.42
N HIS A 189 23.29 -3.44 -14.72
CA HIS A 189 23.95 -4.67 -15.19
C HIS A 189 23.05 -5.91 -15.08
N GLN A 190 21.88 -5.81 -14.42
CA GLN A 190 20.92 -6.90 -14.24
C GLN A 190 19.77 -6.76 -15.25
N PRO A 191 19.64 -7.66 -16.25
CA PRO A 191 18.66 -7.51 -17.33
C PRO A 191 17.20 -7.41 -16.86
N GLN A 192 16.81 -8.20 -15.86
CA GLN A 192 15.44 -8.18 -15.31
C GLN A 192 15.07 -6.83 -14.68
N TYR A 193 16.05 -6.11 -14.14
CA TYR A 193 15.84 -4.79 -13.56
C TYR A 193 15.61 -3.75 -14.66
N VAL A 194 16.42 -3.81 -15.72
CA VAL A 194 16.29 -2.94 -16.90
C VAL A 194 14.95 -3.15 -17.60
N GLU A 195 14.50 -4.39 -17.78
CA GLU A 195 13.19 -4.70 -18.35
C GLU A 195 12.05 -4.06 -17.55
N LYS A 196 12.15 -4.06 -16.21
CA LYS A 196 11.14 -3.39 -15.39
C LYS A 196 11.21 -1.88 -15.47
N LEU A 197 12.41 -1.32 -15.49
CA LEU A 197 12.59 0.11 -15.69
C LEU A 197 12.01 0.57 -17.04
N GLU A 198 12.21 -0.19 -18.10
CA GLU A 198 11.69 0.10 -19.44
C GLU A 198 10.18 0.35 -19.44
N ARG A 199 9.41 -0.45 -18.72
CA ARG A 199 7.95 -0.28 -18.63
C ARG A 199 7.54 1.04 -17.98
N ILE A 200 8.29 1.50 -16.97
CA ILE A 200 8.04 2.80 -16.32
C ILE A 200 8.38 3.93 -17.28
N LEU A 201 9.52 3.83 -17.98
CA LEU A 201 9.92 4.79 -19.01
C LEU A 201 8.88 4.88 -20.13
N ARG A 202 8.38 3.74 -20.63
CA ARG A 202 7.30 3.70 -21.64
C ARG A 202 6.04 4.41 -21.17
N PHE A 203 5.65 4.24 -19.91
CA PHE A 203 4.52 4.95 -19.33
C PHE A 203 4.77 6.47 -19.33
N MET A 204 5.93 6.93 -18.86
CA MET A 204 6.27 8.35 -18.85
C MET A 204 6.32 8.97 -20.25
N ILE A 205 6.87 8.26 -21.25
CA ILE A 205 6.87 8.70 -22.65
C ILE A 205 5.44 8.85 -23.17
N LYS A 206 4.59 7.84 -22.92
CA LYS A 206 3.21 7.82 -23.40
C LYS A 206 2.40 9.01 -22.86
N GLU A 207 2.59 9.34 -21.60
CA GLU A 207 1.89 10.45 -20.94
C GLU A 207 2.60 11.82 -21.13
N GLN A 208 3.54 11.93 -22.09
CA GLN A 208 4.29 13.14 -22.42
C GLN A 208 5.07 13.76 -21.24
N ALA A 209 5.44 12.94 -20.25
CA ALA A 209 6.09 13.37 -19.01
C ALA A 209 7.62 13.59 -19.13
N LEU A 210 8.21 13.22 -20.25
CA LEU A 210 9.64 13.42 -20.53
C LEU A 210 9.82 14.62 -21.47
N SER A 211 9.63 15.83 -20.95
CA SER A 211 10.08 17.04 -21.66
C SER A 211 11.59 17.22 -21.43
N ARG A 212 12.35 17.39 -22.53
CA ARG A 212 13.73 17.88 -22.49
C ARG A 212 13.73 19.24 -21.80
N ASN A 213 14.36 19.34 -20.63
CA ASN A 213 14.96 20.60 -20.20
C ASN A 213 16.33 20.72 -20.87
#